data_AF-A0A519IFM8-F1
#
_entry.id   AF-A0A519IFM8-F1
#
_cell.length_a   1.000
_cell.length_b   1.000
_cell.length_c   1.000
_cell.angle_alpha   90.00
_cell.angle_beta   90.00
_cell.angle_gamma   90.00
#
_symmetry.space_group_name_H-M   'P 1'
#
loop_
_entity.id
_entity.type
_entity.pdbx_description
1 polymer ?
#
loop_
_entity_poly.entity_id
_entity_poly.type
_entity_poly.pdbx_seq_one_letter_code
_entity_poly.pdbx_strand_id
1 'polypeptide(L)'
;MIVLPLEAPAVIRHVLLRWRAWEVQVPNYDAPSWHLAGYLSVERCAKVSSALDYISAPGDEARSKTGSVYDLLSPPGADEDAERLWKFWQRKHRVTVLRDVTAHVLAGHQPRVVRLIQPVASEDMAASLRGQRKW
;
A
#
# COMPACT_ATOMS: atom_id res chain seq x y z
N MET A 1 -19.13 -36.15 20.00
CA MET A 1 -18.78 -34.71 20.04
C MET A 1 -17.93 -34.43 18.81
N ILE A 2 -18.50 -33.81 17.78
CA ILE A 2 -17.79 -33.52 16.53
C ILE A 2 -17.25 -32.10 16.65
N VAL A 3 -15.92 -31.96 16.64
CA VAL A 3 -15.25 -30.66 16.55
C VAL A 3 -15.22 -30.31 15.06
N LEU A 4 -16.05 -29.35 14.64
CA LEU A 4 -15.95 -28.79 13.29
C LEU A 4 -14.63 -28.01 13.20
N PRO A 5 -13.86 -28.13 12.09
CA PRO A 5 -12.70 -27.28 11.90
C PRO A 5 -13.15 -25.82 11.87
N LEU A 6 -12.45 -24.96 12.61
CA LEU A 6 -12.59 -23.52 12.53
C LEU A 6 -12.17 -23.11 11.11
N GLU A 7 -13.14 -22.98 10.21
CA GLU A 7 -12.95 -22.42 8.87
C GLU A 7 -12.14 -21.12 9.01
N ALA A 8 -10.94 -21.10 8.44
CA ALA A 8 -10.12 -19.89 8.42
C ALA A 8 -10.95 -18.76 7.80
N PRO A 9 -10.86 -17.51 8.30
CA PRO A 9 -11.64 -16.42 7.74
C PRO A 9 -11.37 -16.34 6.24
N ALA A 10 -12.44 -16.24 5.44
CA ALA A 10 -12.33 -16.10 4.00
C ALA A 10 -11.45 -14.89 3.69
N VAL A 11 -10.26 -15.15 3.13
CA VAL A 11 -9.35 -14.10 2.72
C VAL A 11 -9.91 -13.46 1.46
N ILE A 12 -10.30 -12.19 1.55
CA ILE A 12 -10.82 -11.45 0.39
C ILE A 12 -9.66 -11.25 -0.59
N ARG A 13 -9.81 -11.83 -1.79
CA ARG A 13 -8.87 -11.74 -2.90
C ARG A 13 -9.38 -10.76 -3.95
N HIS A 14 -8.47 -9.94 -4.45
CA HIS A 14 -8.74 -8.93 -5.47
C HIS A 14 -7.95 -9.26 -6.74
N VAL A 15 -8.64 -9.46 -7.86
CA VAL A 15 -7.95 -9.61 -9.15
C VAL A 15 -7.64 -8.21 -9.70
N LEU A 16 -6.35 -7.89 -9.80
CA LEU A 16 -5.87 -6.59 -10.25
C LEU A 16 -5.39 -6.67 -11.70
N LEU A 17 -6.07 -5.94 -12.59
CA LEU A 17 -5.76 -5.85 -14.01
C LEU A 17 -4.93 -4.61 -14.31
N ARG A 18 -4.15 -4.65 -15.41
CA ARG A 18 -3.39 -3.51 -15.95
C ARG A 18 -2.71 -2.72 -14.84
N TRP A 19 -1.93 -3.43 -14.05
CA TRP A 19 -1.37 -2.93 -12.81
C TRP A 19 0.07 -2.47 -13.01
N ARG A 20 0.53 -1.60 -12.11
CA ARG A 20 1.94 -1.21 -11.95
C ARG A 20 2.27 -1.15 -10.48
N ALA A 21 3.53 -1.39 -10.16
CA ALA A 21 4.06 -1.30 -8.82
C ALA A 21 5.05 -0.14 -8.71
N TRP A 22 4.97 0.61 -7.61
CA TRP A 22 5.82 1.77 -7.36
C TRP A 22 6.45 1.68 -5.99
N GLU A 23 7.74 1.98 -5.92
CA GLU A 23 8.42 2.24 -4.66
C GLU A 23 8.32 3.74 -4.35
N VAL A 24 7.84 4.06 -3.17
CA VAL A 24 7.62 5.44 -2.72
C VAL A 24 8.10 5.65 -1.29
N GLN A 25 8.56 6.86 -1.00
CA GLN A 25 8.73 7.32 0.37
C GLN A 25 7.44 8.00 0.85
N VAL A 26 6.78 7.41 1.84
CA VAL A 26 5.65 8.02 2.55
C VAL A 26 6.22 8.79 3.76
N PRO A 27 5.78 10.03 4.04
CA PRO A 27 6.38 10.85 5.11
C PRO A 27 6.39 10.21 6.51
N ASN A 28 5.42 9.34 6.80
CA ASN A 28 5.26 8.71 8.12
C ASN A 28 5.77 7.25 8.17
N TYR A 29 6.53 6.81 7.16
CA TYR A 29 7.16 5.49 7.14
C TYR A 29 8.67 5.60 7.35
N ASP A 30 9.22 4.64 8.08
CA ASP A 30 10.65 4.52 8.40
C ASP A 30 11.52 4.07 7.21
N ALA A 31 10.91 3.56 6.16
CA ALA A 31 11.56 3.16 4.93
C ALA A 31 10.63 3.34 3.71
N PRO A 32 11.18 3.28 2.48
CA PRO A 32 10.35 3.23 1.28
C PRO A 32 9.44 2.00 1.25
N SER A 33 8.19 2.21 0.84
CA SER A 33 7.17 1.17 0.70
C SER A 33 6.82 0.93 -0.77
N TRP A 34 6.40 -0.29 -1.07
CA TRP A 34 5.89 -0.64 -2.39
C TRP A 34 4.37 -0.58 -2.39
N HIS A 35 3.78 -0.04 -3.46
CA HIS A 35 2.35 0.08 -3.65
C HIS A 35 1.95 -0.35 -5.06
N LEU A 36 0.83 -1.06 -5.18
CA LEU A 36 0.20 -1.38 -6.45
C LEU A 36 -0.81 -0.31 -6.83
N ALA A 37 -0.87 0.02 -8.12
CA ALA A 37 -1.95 0.77 -8.73
C ALA A 37 -2.46 -0.01 -9.94
N GLY A 38 -3.77 -0.20 -10.04
CA GLY A 38 -4.36 -0.95 -11.14
C GLY A 38 -5.89 -0.90 -11.11
N TYR A 39 -6.53 -1.78 -11.87
CA TYR A 39 -7.98 -1.83 -12.02
C TYR A 39 -8.53 -3.13 -11.44
N LEU A 40 -9.47 -3.04 -10.50
CA LEU A 40 -10.14 -4.20 -9.91
C LEU A 40 -11.14 -4.79 -10.89
N SER A 41 -11.03 -6.09 -11.18
CA SER A 41 -11.88 -6.74 -12.19
C SER A 41 -13.35 -6.85 -11.74
N VAL A 42 -13.60 -7.16 -10.47
CA VAL A 42 -14.95 -7.41 -9.92
C VAL A 42 -15.67 -6.10 -9.62
N GLU A 43 -15.02 -5.20 -8.88
CA GLU A 43 -15.59 -3.91 -8.49
C GLU A 43 -15.61 -2.88 -9.64
N ARG A 44 -14.91 -3.19 -10.73
CA ARG A 44 -14.81 -2.36 -11.94
C ARG A 44 -14.40 -0.92 -11.61
N CYS A 45 -13.35 -0.78 -10.82
CA CYS A 45 -12.81 0.52 -10.45
C CYS A 45 -11.30 0.50 -10.26
N ALA A 46 -10.69 1.68 -10.38
CA ALA A 46 -9.29 1.87 -10.06
C ALA A 46 -9.02 1.68 -8.56
N LYS A 47 -7.85 1.13 -8.24
CA LYS A 47 -7.40 0.90 -6.87
C LYS A 47 -5.92 1.19 -6.72
N VAL A 48 -5.57 1.80 -5.59
CA VAL A 48 -4.20 1.86 -5.07
C VAL A 48 -4.17 1.04 -3.78
N SER A 49 -3.23 0.10 -3.66
CA SER A 49 -3.08 -0.74 -2.47
C SER A 49 -2.47 0.05 -1.31
N SER A 50 -2.65 -0.47 -0.10
CA SER A 50 -1.75 -0.12 1.01
C SER A 50 -0.35 -0.71 0.75
N ALA A 51 0.62 -0.41 1.63
CA ALA A 51 1.99 -0.89 1.47
C ALA A 51 2.02 -2.42 1.37
N LEU A 52 2.74 -2.93 0.37
CA LEU A 52 2.95 -4.36 0.21
C LEU A 52 3.87 -4.87 1.33
N ASP A 53 3.51 -6.03 1.88
CA ASP A 53 4.30 -6.72 2.90
C ASP A 53 4.89 -8.04 2.41
N TYR A 54 4.32 -8.61 1.34
CA TYR A 54 4.76 -9.87 0.77
C TYR A 54 4.38 -10.00 -0.71
N ILE A 55 5.23 -10.67 -1.49
CA ILE A 55 4.98 -11.07 -2.88
C ILE A 55 5.21 -12.59 -3.00
N SER A 56 4.31 -13.35 -3.61
CA SER A 56 4.57 -14.77 -3.89
C SER A 56 5.65 -14.93 -4.96
N ALA A 57 6.33 -16.08 -4.96
CA ALA A 57 7.16 -16.49 -6.09
C ALA A 57 6.44 -17.63 -6.85
N PRO A 58 6.24 -17.52 -8.18
CA PRO A 58 6.44 -16.34 -9.02
C PRO A 58 5.44 -15.23 -8.66
N GLY A 59 5.72 -13.97 -9.05
CA GLY A 59 5.06 -12.71 -8.62
C GLY A 59 3.56 -12.53 -8.91
N ASP A 60 2.79 -13.60 -8.76
CA ASP A 60 1.40 -13.78 -9.18
C ASP A 60 0.42 -13.39 -8.07
N GLU A 61 0.88 -13.32 -6.81
CA GLU A 61 0.11 -12.88 -5.66
C GLU A 61 0.91 -11.81 -4.90
N ALA A 62 0.24 -10.75 -4.48
CA ALA A 62 0.80 -9.74 -3.59
C ALA A 62 -0.10 -9.57 -2.37
N ARG A 63 0.51 -9.44 -1.20
CA ARG A 63 -0.21 -9.10 0.02
C ARG A 63 0.18 -7.72 0.48
N SER A 64 -0.82 -7.04 1.03
CA SER A 64 -0.66 -5.74 1.61
C SER A 64 -0.70 -5.83 3.13
N LYS A 65 -0.08 -4.86 3.79
CA LYS A 65 -0.01 -4.74 5.25
C LYS A 65 -1.38 -4.71 5.93
N THR A 66 -2.45 -4.35 5.21
CA THR A 66 -3.83 -4.39 5.71
C THR A 66 -4.52 -5.75 5.57
N GLY A 67 -3.81 -6.77 5.04
CA GLY A 67 -4.32 -8.12 4.85
C GLY A 67 -5.04 -8.36 3.52
N SER A 68 -5.15 -7.36 2.65
CA SER A 68 -5.73 -7.54 1.31
C SER A 68 -4.77 -8.33 0.43
N VAL A 69 -5.29 -9.32 -0.29
CA VAL A 69 -4.55 -10.16 -1.23
C VAL A 69 -4.91 -9.76 -2.66
N TYR A 70 -3.91 -9.62 -3.51
CA TYR A 70 -4.05 -9.24 -4.91
C TYR A 70 -3.52 -10.34 -5.82
N ASP A 71 -4.37 -10.84 -6.71
CA ASP A 71 -3.97 -11.75 -7.77
C ASP A 71 -3.52 -10.92 -8.99
N LEU A 72 -2.26 -11.09 -9.38
CA LEU A 72 -1.53 -10.31 -10.41
C LEU A 72 -1.38 -11.07 -11.73
N LEU A 73 -2.29 -12.01 -12.01
CA LEU A 73 -2.24 -12.92 -13.16
C LEU A 73 -2.35 -12.25 -14.53
N SER A 74 -2.83 -11.00 -14.56
CA SER A 74 -2.85 -10.21 -15.80
C SER A 74 -1.51 -9.50 -16.02
N PRO A 75 -1.07 -9.34 -17.28
CA PRO A 75 0.12 -8.56 -17.57
C PRO A 75 0.04 -7.16 -16.95
N PRO A 76 1.17 -6.64 -16.42
CA PRO A 76 1.24 -5.25 -16.03
C PRO A 76 0.92 -4.34 -17.22
N GLY A 77 0.35 -3.17 -16.95
CA GLY A 77 -0.08 -2.27 -18.00
C GLY A 77 -0.50 -0.92 -17.46
N ALA A 78 -0.73 0.02 -18.38
CA ALA A 78 -1.33 1.30 -18.06
C ALA A 78 -2.87 1.19 -18.10
N ASP A 79 -3.52 1.92 -17.19
CA ASP A 79 -4.96 2.10 -17.13
C ASP A 79 -5.22 3.55 -16.73
N GLU A 80 -6.03 4.28 -17.50
CA GLU A 80 -6.18 5.72 -17.33
C GLU A 80 -6.77 6.08 -15.96
N ASP A 81 -7.75 5.30 -15.49
CA ASP A 81 -8.39 5.51 -14.20
C ASP A 81 -7.41 5.20 -13.06
N ALA A 82 -6.63 4.13 -13.20
CA ALA A 82 -5.57 3.80 -12.24
C ALA A 82 -4.49 4.90 -12.19
N GLU A 83 -4.08 5.46 -13.32
CA GLU A 83 -3.11 6.55 -13.37
C GLU A 83 -3.64 7.84 -12.74
N ARG A 84 -4.91 8.16 -13.00
CA ARG A 84 -5.59 9.32 -12.41
C ARG A 84 -5.68 9.18 -10.91
N LEU A 85 -6.10 8.01 -10.43
CA LEU A 85 -6.16 7.71 -9.00
C LEU A 85 -4.77 7.72 -8.36
N TRP A 86 -3.76 7.16 -9.04
CA TRP A 86 -2.38 7.17 -8.58
C TRP A 86 -1.83 8.59 -8.38
N LYS A 87 -2.01 9.47 -9.36
CA LYS A 87 -1.61 10.89 -9.26
C LYS A 87 -2.35 11.61 -8.13
N PHE A 88 -3.64 11.34 -7.94
CA PHE A 88 -4.40 11.88 -6.82
C PHE A 88 -3.87 11.36 -5.46
N TRP A 89 -3.64 10.06 -5.35
CA TRP A 89 -3.13 9.42 -4.15
C TRP A 89 -1.75 9.98 -3.76
N GLN A 90 -0.83 10.15 -4.71
CA GLN A 90 0.47 10.75 -4.46
C GLN A 90 0.36 12.13 -3.81
N ARG A 91 -0.51 13.00 -4.35
CA ARG A 91 -0.74 14.35 -3.82
C ARG A 91 -1.38 14.31 -2.43
N LYS A 92 -2.38 13.44 -2.23
CA LYS A 92 -3.08 13.29 -0.96
C LYS A 92 -2.16 12.82 0.16
N HIS A 93 -1.27 11.89 -0.13
CA HIS A 93 -0.36 11.28 0.85
C HIS A 93 1.03 11.92 0.88
N ARG A 94 1.28 12.94 0.04
CA ARG A 94 2.55 13.68 -0.07
C ARG A 94 3.76 12.75 -0.23
N VAL A 95 3.59 11.69 -1.03
CA VAL A 95 4.64 10.69 -1.23
C VAL A 95 5.66 11.19 -2.24
N THR A 96 6.90 10.72 -2.10
CA THR A 96 7.93 10.87 -3.14
C THR A 96 8.07 9.56 -3.89
N VAL A 97 7.84 9.56 -5.20
CA VAL A 97 8.04 8.37 -6.03
C VAL A 97 9.53 8.17 -6.26
N LEU A 98 10.04 6.99 -5.89
CA LEU A 98 11.46 6.66 -6.04
C LEU A 98 11.71 5.96 -7.38
N ARG A 99 10.90 4.94 -7.70
CA ARG A 99 11.03 4.16 -8.95
C ARG A 99 9.81 3.28 -9.23
N ASP A 100 9.69 2.86 -10.48
CA ASP A 100 8.84 1.74 -10.91
C ASP A 100 9.50 0.42 -10.47
N VAL A 101 8.75 -0.43 -9.76
CA VAL A 101 9.21 -1.75 -9.28
C VAL A 101 8.38 -2.90 -9.86
N THR A 102 7.62 -2.66 -10.93
CA THR A 102 6.77 -3.66 -11.59
C THR A 102 7.57 -4.91 -11.98
N ALA A 103 8.75 -4.73 -12.59
CA ALA A 103 9.63 -5.85 -12.94
C ALA A 103 10.16 -6.62 -11.71
N HIS A 104 10.36 -5.92 -10.59
CA HIS A 104 10.80 -6.56 -9.35
C HIS A 104 9.69 -7.43 -8.75
N VAL A 105 8.44 -6.93 -8.79
CA VAL A 105 7.25 -7.70 -8.38
C VAL A 105 7.08 -8.95 -9.25
N LEU A 106 7.14 -8.82 -10.58
CA LEU A 106 7.07 -9.98 -11.48
C LEU A 106 8.16 -11.02 -11.20
N ALA A 107 9.37 -10.57 -10.85
CA ALA A 107 10.47 -11.45 -10.47
C ALA A 107 10.37 -11.99 -9.02
N GLY A 108 9.32 -11.67 -8.27
CA GLY A 108 9.09 -12.17 -6.91
C GLY A 108 9.98 -11.53 -5.83
N HIS A 109 10.58 -10.37 -6.11
CA HIS A 109 11.38 -9.66 -5.11
C HIS A 109 10.48 -9.17 -3.97
N GLN A 110 10.98 -9.31 -2.74
CA GLN A 110 10.23 -8.92 -1.56
C GLN A 110 10.30 -7.41 -1.30
N PRO A 111 9.18 -6.78 -0.92
CA PRO A 111 9.18 -5.41 -0.43
C PRO A 111 9.84 -5.35 0.95
N ARG A 112 10.28 -4.15 1.35
CA ARG A 112 10.73 -3.93 2.73
C ARG A 112 9.53 -3.76 3.64
N VAL A 113 9.56 -4.43 4.80
CA VAL A 113 8.56 -4.21 5.84
C VAL A 113 8.74 -2.81 6.42
N VAL A 114 7.69 -1.99 6.28
CA VAL A 114 7.68 -0.60 6.78
C VAL A 114 6.88 -0.50 8.07
N ARG A 115 7.33 0.36 8.99
CA ARG A 115 6.61 0.71 10.21
C ARG A 115 6.09 2.15 10.10
N LEU A 116 4.93 2.37 10.70
CA LEU A 116 4.45 3.73 10.90
C LEU A 116 5.33 4.36 11.97
N ILE A 117 6.08 5.39 11.60
CA ILE A 117 6.62 6.32 12.56
C ILE A 117 5.40 7.11 13.03
N GLN A 118 5.04 7.01 14.31
CA GLN A 118 4.02 7.91 14.85
C GLN A 118 4.46 9.33 14.51
N PRO A 119 3.55 10.23 14.08
CA PRO A 119 3.94 11.61 13.98
C PRO A 119 4.57 11.97 15.33
N VAL A 120 5.77 12.56 15.31
CA VAL A 120 6.20 13.36 16.44
C VAL A 120 5.02 14.29 16.66
N ALA A 121 4.20 14.00 17.67
CA ALA A 121 3.16 14.91 18.09
C ALA A 121 3.90 16.23 18.20
N SER A 122 3.43 17.25 17.50
CA SER A 122 4.02 18.57 17.47
C SER A 122 4.21 19.05 18.91
N GLU A 123 5.33 18.69 19.52
CA GLU A 123 5.70 19.01 20.90
C GLU A 123 6.03 20.49 21.03
N ASP A 124 6.12 21.20 19.90
CA ASP A 124 6.37 22.64 19.85
C ASP A 124 5.11 23.52 19.90
N MET A 125 3.89 23.00 19.77
CA MET A 125 2.69 23.86 19.85
C MET A 125 2.07 23.92 21.27
N ALA A 126 2.27 22.89 22.09
CA ALA A 126 1.77 22.87 23.47
C ALA A 126 2.74 23.54 24.48
N ALA A 127 4.02 23.70 24.12
CA ALA A 127 4.99 24.42 24.96
C ALA A 127 4.83 25.95 24.90
N SER A 128 4.27 26.50 23.80
CA SER A 128 4.11 27.95 23.64
C SER A 128 2.97 28.55 24.50
N LEU A 129 1.96 27.77 24.86
CA LEU A 129 0.79 28.26 25.62
C LEU A 129 0.91 28.16 27.15
N ARG A 130 1.99 27.58 27.69
CA ARG A 130 2.24 27.55 29.15
C ARG A 130 3.09 28.72 29.68
N GLY A 131 3.53 29.62 28.79
CA GLY A 131 4.35 30.79 29.14
C GLY A 131 3.57 32.08 29.41
N GLN A 132 2.25 32.13 29.18
CA GLN A 132 1.43 33.34 29.35
C GLN A 132 0.44 33.23 30.51
N ARG A 133 0.94 33.18 31.74
CA ARG A 133 0.25 33.73 32.92
C ARG A 133 1.26 34.44 33.80
N LYS A 134 1.43 35.74 33.56
CA LYS A 134 1.90 36.71 34.55
C LYS A 134 0.83 37.80 34.66
N TRP A 135 0.64 38.22 35.91
CA TRP A 135 -0.29 39.20 36.47
C TRP A 135 -1.69 38.67 36.78
#